data_AF-A0A7C4GNT9-F1
#
_entry.id   AF-A0A7C4GNT9-F1
#
_cell.length_a   1.000
_cell.length_b   1.000
_cell.length_c   1.000
_cell.angle_alpha   90.00
_cell.angle_beta   90.00
_cell.angle_gamma   90.00
#
_symmetry.space_group_name_H-M   'P 1'
#
loop_
_entity.id
_entity.type
_entity.pdbx_description
1 polymer ?
#
loop_
_entity_poly.entity_id
_entity_poly.type
_entity_poly.pdbx_seq_one_letter_code
_entity_poly.pdbx_strand_id
1 'polypeptide(L)'
;MMHRDAEIAILICRCMRNIKSVNFEKLEDYIKDSISIPTVYFFNELCREPATIREKLKKGNFKGVLLAGCSLYKETFADIVESAGLNPLSLELIPSRELFKNLPREYSSHTTLKLGLMICSIFEKMMHMRLIEEVKPRRIKAQSKITRRSLLKALPQILTVYQPTPVILREKCVGTSACSFCIDSCPRRILKSAEDGGLNLDYDYCSICGVCVAVCPTGAIQIPKSTDKQLEAQIRTILTNHREEMRSKAIMYVDSNDYHYLLSRFVEEGLSLPLEVFPIELPTLGLISENILLVPILYGAAGTIIPVLRNENKLEYLHILYQKTNMVRNILKSAGINQEKIILIEFGENDLGFFLEKLYEFKSSVKSEQLEKSIDKHFGAYNRRAEFIDIVKSLLDDRRPLVEFIECGEPCPFGEVMIDQEKCVICELCYNKCPMKAFTITREPDTIRLGFVYQRCIGCNLCRQICTENAIMVKKYISIPRLLDDSSKTLITEELIKCLRCGKPFITKGKLRKIEKLYESVGASNVDRLESLKLCPDCKRTKLIPAEYDKWFIYR
;
A
#
# COMPACT_ATOMS: atom_id res chain seq x y z
N MET A 1 27.15 -6.98 14.48
CA MET A 1 28.33 -6.45 13.74
C MET A 1 27.81 -5.54 12.65
N MET A 2 28.18 -4.26 12.71
CA MET A 2 27.74 -3.20 11.78
C MET A 2 28.26 -3.51 10.36
N HIS A 3 27.35 -3.72 9.41
CA HIS A 3 27.71 -3.77 7.99
C HIS A 3 28.26 -2.39 7.60
N ARG A 4 29.53 -2.33 7.18
CA ARG A 4 30.06 -1.16 6.49
C ARG A 4 29.31 -0.98 5.17
N ASP A 5 28.57 0.11 5.11
CA ASP A 5 28.02 0.89 3.99
C ASP A 5 28.29 0.36 2.57
N ALA A 6 27.44 -0.56 2.09
CA ALA A 6 27.37 -0.84 0.64
C ALA A 6 26.64 0.30 -0.08
N GLU A 7 27.26 0.84 -1.13
CA GLU A 7 26.81 2.03 -1.86
C GLU A 7 25.91 1.68 -3.06
N ILE A 8 25.30 2.71 -3.67
CA ILE A 8 24.62 2.60 -4.96
C ILE A 8 25.57 3.13 -6.04
N ALA A 9 25.84 2.34 -7.08
CA ALA A 9 26.60 2.81 -8.24
C ALA A 9 25.70 3.61 -9.18
N ILE A 10 26.09 4.84 -9.51
CA ILE A 10 25.35 5.69 -10.47
C ILE A 10 26.09 5.70 -11.80
N LEU A 11 25.49 5.14 -12.85
CA LEU A 11 26.04 5.08 -14.20
C LEU A 11 25.28 6.06 -15.10
N ILE A 12 25.95 7.05 -15.67
CA ILE A 12 25.33 8.09 -16.51
C ILE A 12 25.91 8.03 -17.92
N CYS A 13 25.05 7.77 -18.90
CA CYS A 13 25.39 7.78 -20.31
C CYS A 13 25.12 9.18 -20.90
N ARG A 14 26.16 9.83 -21.43
CA ARG A 14 26.04 11.11 -22.15
C ARG A 14 25.35 10.94 -23.50
N CYS A 15 25.45 9.75 -24.09
CA CYS A 15 24.95 9.42 -25.42
C CYS A 15 25.23 10.57 -26.41
N MET A 16 26.52 10.93 -26.55
CA MET A 16 27.03 12.15 -27.21
C MET A 16 26.43 12.44 -28.61
N ARG A 17 25.85 11.44 -29.26
CA ARG A 17 25.18 11.54 -30.57
C ARG A 17 23.72 11.99 -30.50
N ASN A 18 23.03 11.81 -29.37
CA ASN A 18 21.57 11.93 -29.26
C ASN A 18 21.07 12.92 -28.21
N ILE A 19 21.72 13.03 -27.04
CA ILE A 19 21.24 13.94 -25.98
C ILE A 19 21.98 15.26 -26.08
N LYS A 20 21.33 16.28 -26.65
CA LYS A 20 21.91 17.63 -26.81
C LYS A 20 21.41 18.63 -25.77
N SER A 21 20.27 18.36 -25.15
CA SER A 21 19.60 19.27 -24.23
C SER A 21 20.22 19.25 -22.82
N VAL A 22 20.68 18.10 -22.33
CA VAL A 22 21.24 18.00 -20.96
C VAL A 22 22.66 18.58 -20.88
N ASN A 23 22.92 19.44 -19.89
CA ASN A 23 24.26 19.88 -19.50
C ASN A 23 24.83 18.91 -18.45
N PHE A 24 25.72 18.01 -18.87
CA PHE A 24 26.26 16.97 -17.99
C PHE A 24 27.26 17.47 -16.95
N GLU A 25 27.92 18.62 -17.18
CA GLU A 25 28.82 19.22 -16.19
C GLU A 25 28.00 19.75 -15.01
N LYS A 26 26.97 20.57 -15.29
CA LYS A 26 26.04 21.04 -14.25
C LYS A 26 25.29 19.91 -13.56
N LEU A 27 24.99 18.83 -14.29
CA LEU A 27 24.37 17.64 -13.70
C LEU A 27 25.30 16.97 -12.68
N GLU A 28 26.59 16.88 -12.99
CA GLU A 28 27.58 16.29 -12.10
C GLU A 28 27.69 17.08 -10.79
N ASP A 29 27.78 18.41 -10.88
CA ASP A 29 27.79 19.30 -9.71
C ASP A 29 26.51 19.14 -8.89
N TYR A 30 25.34 19.16 -9.54
CA TYR A 30 24.06 18.98 -8.88
C TYR A 30 23.97 17.66 -8.10
N ILE A 31 24.46 16.56 -8.67
CA ILE A 31 24.45 15.24 -8.01
C ILE A 31 25.39 15.24 -6.80
N LYS A 32 26.60 15.81 -6.93
CA LYS A 32 27.57 15.90 -5.84
C LYS A 32 27.03 16.72 -4.66
N ASP A 33 26.31 17.80 -4.95
CA ASP A 33 25.71 18.66 -3.93
C ASP A 33 24.48 18.02 -3.26
N SER A 34 23.70 17.24 -4.02
CA SER A 34 22.41 16.72 -3.56
C SER A 34 22.52 15.35 -2.87
N ILE A 35 23.53 14.56 -3.19
CA ILE A 35 23.67 13.18 -2.70
C ILE A 35 25.00 13.05 -1.98
N SER A 36 24.94 12.77 -0.68
CA SER A 36 26.14 12.49 0.10
C SER A 36 26.66 11.08 -0.23
N ILE A 37 27.85 11.01 -0.84
CA ILE A 37 28.64 9.76 -1.01
C ILE A 37 28.08 8.76 -2.07
N PRO A 38 27.75 9.15 -3.32
CA PRO A 38 27.58 8.18 -4.39
C PRO A 38 28.86 8.03 -5.22
N THR A 39 29.20 6.79 -5.57
CA THR A 39 30.16 6.54 -6.65
C THR A 39 29.48 6.76 -8.01
N VAL A 40 29.76 7.91 -8.65
CA VAL A 40 29.19 8.30 -9.95
C VAL A 40 30.19 8.05 -11.09
N TYR A 41 29.73 7.41 -12.15
CA TYR A 41 30.52 7.14 -13.35
C TYR A 41 29.84 7.70 -14.61
N PHE A 42 30.52 8.59 -15.31
CA PHE A 42 30.09 9.11 -16.61
C PHE A 42 30.71 8.34 -17.76
N PHE A 43 29.90 8.04 -18.77
CA PHE A 43 30.31 7.36 -19.99
C PHE A 43 29.85 8.15 -21.21
N ASN A 44 30.68 8.22 -22.25
CA ASN A 44 30.29 8.86 -23.50
C ASN A 44 29.27 8.01 -24.27
N GLU A 45 29.53 6.70 -24.35
CA GLU A 45 28.68 5.72 -25.04
C GLU A 45 28.67 4.40 -24.24
N LEU A 46 27.87 4.36 -23.17
CA LEU A 46 27.80 3.24 -22.22
C LEU A 46 27.61 1.86 -22.89
N CYS A 47 26.83 1.78 -23.97
CA CYS A 47 26.57 0.53 -24.70
C CYS A 47 27.81 -0.06 -25.39
N ARG A 48 28.90 0.70 -25.55
CA ARG A 48 30.15 0.23 -26.14
C ARG A 48 31.18 -0.22 -25.11
N GLU A 49 30.90 -0.07 -23.82
CA GLU A 49 31.85 -0.35 -22.74
C GLU A 49 31.36 -1.39 -21.70
N PRO A 50 30.70 -2.51 -22.09
CA PRO A 50 30.11 -3.45 -21.14
C PRO A 50 31.15 -4.11 -20.22
N ALA A 51 32.37 -4.35 -20.72
CA ALA A 51 33.46 -4.93 -19.94
C ALA A 51 33.94 -3.98 -18.82
N THR A 52 34.10 -2.70 -19.14
CA THR A 52 34.49 -1.64 -18.19
C THR A 52 33.47 -1.50 -17.08
N ILE A 53 32.17 -1.54 -17.41
CA ILE A 53 31.08 -1.45 -16.41
C ILE A 53 31.16 -2.65 -15.46
N ARG A 54 31.29 -3.86 -15.99
CA ARG A 54 31.42 -5.08 -15.18
C ARG A 54 32.61 -5.01 -14.24
N GLU A 55 33.77 -4.56 -14.73
CA GLU A 55 34.98 -4.42 -13.92
C GLU A 55 34.79 -3.41 -12.78
N LYS A 56 34.21 -2.23 -13.08
CA LYS A 56 33.90 -1.21 -12.07
C LYS A 56 32.94 -1.72 -11.00
N LEU A 57 31.88 -2.42 -11.40
CA LEU A 57 30.91 -2.99 -10.47
C LEU A 57 31.52 -4.08 -9.59
N LYS A 58 32.38 -4.96 -10.15
CA LYS A 58 33.06 -6.02 -9.38
C LYS A 58 34.09 -5.49 -8.38
N LYS A 59 34.76 -4.37 -8.69
CA LYS A 59 35.75 -3.75 -7.81
C LYS A 59 35.12 -2.97 -6.65
N GLY A 60 33.90 -2.48 -6.81
CA GLY A 60 33.21 -1.71 -5.79
C GLY A 60 32.35 -2.56 -4.86
N ASN A 61 32.08 -2.02 -3.66
CA ASN A 61 31.13 -2.60 -2.70
C ASN A 61 29.74 -1.99 -2.91
N PHE A 62 29.00 -2.52 -3.90
CA PHE A 62 27.68 -2.00 -4.26
C PHE A 62 26.53 -2.92 -3.82
N LYS A 63 25.40 -2.34 -3.45
CA LYS A 63 24.13 -3.05 -3.19
C LYS A 63 23.09 -2.87 -4.31
N GLY A 64 23.37 -2.00 -5.28
CA GLY A 64 22.50 -1.77 -6.43
C GLY A 64 23.09 -0.77 -7.42
N VAL A 65 22.43 -0.65 -8.56
CA VAL A 65 22.90 0.17 -9.69
C VAL A 65 21.77 1.08 -10.19
N LEU A 66 22.02 2.38 -10.24
CA LEU A 66 21.16 3.36 -10.90
C LEU A 66 21.77 3.69 -12.25
N LEU A 67 21.06 3.42 -13.33
CA LEU A 67 21.48 3.71 -14.68
C LEU A 67 20.64 4.85 -15.28
N ALA A 68 21.27 5.95 -15.68
CA ALA A 68 20.67 6.95 -16.57
C ALA A 68 21.18 6.75 -18.00
N GLY A 69 20.34 6.18 -18.87
CA GLY A 69 20.74 5.82 -20.23
C GLY A 69 19.57 5.50 -21.16
N CYS A 70 19.77 4.50 -22.02
CA CYS A 70 18.83 4.10 -23.05
C CYS A 70 18.08 2.82 -22.63
N SER A 71 16.78 2.77 -22.87
CA SER A 71 15.95 1.61 -22.52
C SER A 71 16.23 0.35 -23.35
N LEU A 72 16.69 0.50 -24.60
CA LEU A 72 17.01 -0.64 -25.49
C LEU A 72 18.00 -1.66 -24.91
N TYR A 73 18.85 -1.27 -23.98
CA TYR A 73 19.89 -2.13 -23.40
C TYR A 73 19.57 -2.60 -21.97
N LYS A 74 18.33 -2.41 -21.50
CA LYS A 74 17.91 -2.75 -20.12
C LYS A 74 18.25 -4.18 -19.73
N GLU A 75 17.90 -5.16 -20.57
CA GLU A 75 18.21 -6.59 -20.36
C GLU A 75 19.72 -6.84 -20.33
N THR A 76 20.46 -6.27 -21.29
CA THR A 76 21.93 -6.39 -21.32
C THR A 76 22.58 -5.82 -20.06
N PHE A 77 22.06 -4.72 -19.50
CA PHE A 77 22.56 -4.18 -18.24
C PHE A 77 22.18 -5.03 -17.04
N ALA A 78 20.99 -5.64 -17.03
CA ALA A 78 20.60 -6.61 -16.01
C ALA A 78 21.57 -7.80 -15.98
N ASP A 79 21.95 -8.34 -17.15
CA ASP A 79 22.96 -9.40 -17.27
C ASP A 79 24.34 -8.95 -16.76
N ILE A 80 24.73 -7.70 -17.06
CA ILE A 80 26.01 -7.14 -16.56
C ILE A 80 26.00 -7.03 -15.04
N VAL A 81 24.92 -6.53 -14.45
CA VAL A 81 24.70 -6.43 -13.00
C VAL A 81 24.75 -7.82 -12.35
N GLU A 82 24.06 -8.81 -12.93
CA GLU A 82 24.08 -10.19 -12.45
C GLU A 82 25.50 -10.79 -12.50
N SER A 83 26.19 -10.60 -13.63
CA SER A 83 27.55 -11.10 -13.83
C SER A 83 28.60 -10.44 -12.91
N ALA A 84 28.26 -9.29 -12.32
CA ALA A 84 29.03 -8.60 -11.29
C ALA A 84 28.73 -9.11 -9.87
N GLY A 85 27.77 -10.02 -9.70
CA GLY A 85 27.39 -10.60 -8.41
C GLY A 85 26.28 -9.84 -7.69
N LEU A 86 25.59 -8.91 -8.37
CA LEU A 86 24.49 -8.12 -7.81
C LEU A 86 23.14 -8.70 -8.22
N ASN A 87 22.11 -8.49 -7.39
CA ASN A 87 20.75 -8.91 -7.73
C ASN A 87 20.21 -8.05 -8.90
N PRO A 88 19.73 -8.62 -10.02
CA PRO A 88 19.22 -7.85 -11.16
C PRO A 88 18.08 -6.88 -10.83
N LEU A 89 17.27 -7.16 -9.81
CA LEU A 89 16.19 -6.25 -9.38
C LEU A 89 16.72 -4.99 -8.69
N SER A 90 17.99 -4.98 -8.27
CA SER A 90 18.66 -3.79 -7.72
C SER A 90 19.08 -2.79 -8.81
N LEU A 91 18.83 -3.10 -10.09
CA LEU A 91 18.99 -2.17 -11.21
C LEU A 91 17.74 -1.30 -11.37
N GLU A 92 17.93 0.02 -11.29
CA GLU A 92 16.94 1.02 -11.69
C GLU A 92 17.42 1.78 -12.93
N LEU A 93 16.50 2.08 -13.85
CA LEU A 93 16.79 2.71 -15.12
C LEU A 93 15.99 4.01 -15.28
N ILE A 94 16.70 5.09 -15.61
CA ILE A 94 16.13 6.31 -16.17
C ILE A 94 16.37 6.26 -17.69
N PRO A 95 15.33 6.19 -18.53
CA PRO A 95 15.46 6.23 -19.99
C PRO A 95 15.76 7.67 -20.47
N SER A 96 16.90 8.22 -20.04
CA SER A 96 17.32 9.59 -20.28
C SER A 96 17.46 9.89 -21.77
N ARG A 97 17.85 8.91 -22.60
CA ARG A 97 17.91 9.11 -24.05
C ARG A 97 16.53 9.42 -24.61
N GLU A 98 15.55 8.56 -24.35
CA GLU A 98 14.21 8.69 -24.89
C GLU A 98 13.50 9.95 -24.36
N LEU A 99 13.73 10.30 -23.08
CA LEU A 99 13.15 11.49 -22.47
C LEU A 99 13.68 12.82 -23.04
N PHE A 100 14.93 12.85 -23.51
CA PHE A 100 15.61 14.12 -23.81
C PHE A 100 16.11 14.27 -25.26
N LYS A 101 16.08 13.19 -26.07
CA LYS A 101 16.62 13.18 -27.44
C LYS A 101 15.98 14.23 -28.37
N ASN A 102 14.68 14.42 -28.29
CA ASN A 102 13.93 15.31 -29.19
C ASN A 102 13.88 16.76 -28.68
N LEU A 103 14.47 17.06 -27.53
CA LEU A 103 14.45 18.40 -26.96
C LEU A 103 15.67 19.23 -27.41
N PRO A 104 15.47 20.49 -27.86
CA PRO A 104 16.56 21.38 -28.25
C PRO A 104 17.37 21.91 -27.05
N ARG A 105 18.53 22.51 -27.35
CA ARG A 105 19.48 23.04 -26.35
C ARG A 105 18.91 24.16 -25.48
N GLU A 106 17.91 24.89 -25.95
CA GLU A 106 17.24 25.95 -25.17
C GLU A 106 16.61 25.43 -23.87
N TYR A 107 16.22 24.16 -23.82
CA TYR A 107 15.68 23.52 -22.60
C TYR A 107 16.77 23.01 -21.65
N SER A 108 18.02 23.43 -21.80
CA SER A 108 19.14 22.81 -21.07
C SER A 108 19.03 22.90 -19.56
N SER A 109 18.63 24.06 -19.03
CA SER A 109 18.43 24.21 -17.57
C SER A 109 17.36 23.24 -17.05
N HIS A 110 16.20 23.16 -17.73
CA HIS A 110 15.07 22.34 -17.31
C HIS A 110 15.33 20.84 -17.46
N THR A 111 15.95 20.41 -18.57
CA THR A 111 16.29 19.00 -18.81
C THR A 111 17.37 18.50 -17.85
N THR A 112 18.37 19.33 -17.56
CA THR A 112 19.41 19.04 -16.57
C THR A 112 18.81 18.89 -15.18
N LEU A 113 17.97 19.85 -14.76
CA LEU A 113 17.27 19.79 -13.48
C LEU A 113 16.35 18.55 -13.39
N LYS A 114 15.56 18.26 -14.43
CA LYS A 114 14.68 17.08 -14.45
C LYS A 114 15.48 15.80 -14.25
N LEU A 115 16.58 15.62 -15.00
CA LEU A 115 17.41 14.42 -14.86
C LEU A 115 18.06 14.33 -13.48
N GLY A 116 18.57 15.45 -12.94
CA GLY A 116 19.12 15.51 -11.58
C GLY A 116 18.10 15.08 -10.52
N LEU A 117 16.88 15.61 -10.58
CA LEU A 117 15.78 15.23 -9.69
C LEU A 117 15.39 13.74 -9.83
N MET A 118 15.36 13.22 -11.06
CA MET A 118 15.08 11.81 -11.30
C MET A 118 16.18 10.91 -10.72
N ILE A 119 17.45 11.27 -10.87
CA ILE A 119 18.58 10.55 -10.28
C ILE A 119 18.50 10.57 -8.75
N CYS A 120 18.32 11.74 -8.14
CA CYS A 120 18.22 11.86 -6.68
C CYS A 120 17.03 11.08 -6.13
N SER A 121 15.87 11.17 -6.77
CA SER A 121 14.66 10.47 -6.30
C SER A 121 14.76 8.96 -6.41
N ILE A 122 15.36 8.42 -7.47
CA ILE A 122 15.60 6.98 -7.58
C ILE A 122 16.71 6.54 -6.62
N PHE A 123 17.73 7.36 -6.38
CA PHE A 123 18.74 7.06 -5.35
C PHE A 123 18.09 6.90 -3.97
N GLU A 124 17.26 7.87 -3.56
CA GLU A 124 16.51 7.81 -2.29
C GLU A 124 15.57 6.60 -2.22
N LYS A 125 14.86 6.30 -3.31
CA LYS A 125 14.07 5.06 -3.46
C LYS A 125 14.93 3.81 -3.21
N MET A 126 16.13 3.76 -3.78
CA MET A 126 17.03 2.61 -3.69
C MET A 126 17.60 2.41 -2.28
N MET A 127 17.61 3.44 -1.43
CA MET A 127 17.97 3.29 -0.01
C MET A 127 16.99 2.41 0.78
N HIS A 128 15.81 2.11 0.21
CA HIS A 128 14.76 1.27 0.81
C HIS A 128 14.56 -0.09 0.11
N MET A 129 15.61 -0.66 -0.50
CA MET A 129 15.55 -1.93 -1.28
C MET A 129 15.52 -3.25 -0.49
N ARG A 130 15.31 -3.22 0.84
CA ARG A 130 15.41 -4.43 1.70
C ARG A 130 14.59 -5.63 1.20
N LEU A 131 13.43 -5.40 0.60
CA LEU A 131 12.56 -6.48 0.11
C LEU A 131 13.04 -7.17 -1.17
N ILE A 132 14.07 -6.66 -1.84
CA ILE A 132 14.65 -7.34 -3.00
C ILE A 132 15.33 -8.66 -2.56
N GLU A 133 15.88 -8.71 -1.36
CA GLU A 133 16.56 -9.89 -0.81
C GLU A 133 15.58 -11.06 -0.53
N GLU A 134 14.29 -10.75 -0.33
CA GLU A 134 13.23 -11.73 -0.11
C GLU A 134 12.73 -12.38 -1.42
N VAL A 135 13.08 -11.82 -2.58
CA VAL A 135 12.63 -12.33 -3.88
C VAL A 135 13.49 -13.50 -4.31
N LYS A 136 12.86 -14.67 -4.41
CA LYS A 136 13.50 -15.85 -4.98
C LYS A 136 13.45 -15.80 -6.52
N PRO A 137 14.55 -16.13 -7.22
CA PRO A 137 14.54 -16.24 -8.67
C PRO A 137 13.55 -17.31 -9.13
N ARG A 138 12.75 -17.01 -10.15
CA ARG A 138 11.78 -17.95 -10.70
C ARG A 138 12.42 -18.75 -11.83
N ARG A 139 12.26 -20.07 -11.80
CA ARG A 139 12.68 -20.91 -12.93
C ARG A 139 11.61 -20.91 -14.01
N ILE A 140 11.96 -20.44 -15.21
CA ILE A 140 11.08 -20.56 -16.37
C ILE A 140 11.08 -22.01 -16.84
N LYS A 141 9.91 -22.62 -16.98
CA LYS A 141 9.75 -23.83 -17.81
C LYS A 141 9.95 -23.40 -19.26
N ALA A 142 11.07 -23.79 -19.87
CA ALA A 142 11.41 -23.45 -21.25
C ALA A 142 10.21 -23.72 -22.19
N GLN A 143 9.54 -22.67 -22.65
CA GLN A 143 8.48 -22.75 -23.66
C GLN A 143 9.12 -22.59 -25.04
N SER A 144 9.80 -23.64 -25.52
CA SER A 144 10.10 -23.94 -26.93
C SER A 144 11.28 -24.93 -27.01
N LYS A 145 11.39 -25.64 -28.15
CA LYS A 145 12.47 -26.59 -28.44
C LYS A 145 13.85 -25.90 -28.40
N ILE A 146 14.47 -25.85 -27.22
CA ILE A 146 15.88 -25.47 -27.08
C ILE A 146 16.73 -26.63 -27.64
N THR A 147 17.63 -26.32 -28.57
CA THR A 147 18.57 -27.34 -29.10
C THR A 147 19.53 -27.79 -28.00
N ARG A 148 19.90 -29.09 -27.99
CA ARG A 148 20.82 -29.67 -26.98
C ARG A 148 22.12 -28.86 -26.78
N ARG A 149 22.59 -28.18 -27.83
CA ARG A 149 23.81 -27.35 -27.83
C ARG A 149 23.63 -26.02 -27.09
N SER A 150 22.45 -25.41 -27.19
CA SER A 150 22.09 -24.21 -26.41
C SER A 150 21.77 -24.57 -24.96
N LEU A 151 21.25 -25.77 -24.71
CA LEU A 151 20.99 -26.27 -23.36
C LEU A 151 22.30 -26.43 -22.56
N LEU A 152 23.34 -27.06 -23.14
CA LEU A 152 24.60 -27.37 -22.44
C LEU A 152 25.45 -26.15 -22.03
N LYS A 153 25.30 -24.99 -22.69
CA LYS A 153 26.02 -23.75 -22.33
C LYS A 153 25.27 -22.86 -21.34
N ALA A 154 24.00 -23.18 -21.03
CA ALA A 154 23.03 -22.24 -20.47
C ALA A 154 22.42 -22.66 -19.12
N LEU A 155 22.77 -23.86 -18.63
CA LEU A 155 21.94 -24.67 -17.74
C LEU A 155 21.55 -24.08 -16.36
N PRO A 156 22.27 -23.12 -15.74
CA PRO A 156 21.77 -22.48 -14.53
C PRO A 156 21.17 -21.07 -14.73
N GLN A 157 21.78 -20.24 -15.58
CA GLN A 157 21.50 -18.78 -15.61
C GLN A 157 20.40 -18.37 -16.60
N ILE A 158 20.25 -19.07 -17.73
CA ILE A 158 19.26 -18.71 -18.77
C ILE A 158 17.83 -19.14 -18.39
N LEU A 159 17.67 -19.98 -17.36
CA LEU A 159 16.38 -20.50 -16.91
C LEU A 159 15.83 -19.78 -15.69
N THR A 160 16.55 -18.82 -15.11
CA THR A 160 16.12 -18.08 -13.91
C THR A 160 15.83 -16.63 -14.27
N VAL A 161 14.60 -16.17 -14.04
CA VAL A 161 14.23 -14.77 -14.20
C VAL A 161 13.88 -14.18 -12.84
N TYR A 162 14.46 -13.01 -12.56
CA TYR A 162 14.13 -12.23 -11.39
C TYR A 162 12.95 -11.32 -11.75
N GLN A 163 11.81 -11.56 -11.13
CA GLN A 163 10.63 -10.70 -11.26
C GLN A 163 10.30 -10.12 -9.89
N PRO A 164 9.83 -8.85 -9.80
CA PRO A 164 9.41 -8.25 -8.54
C PRO A 164 8.06 -8.86 -8.11
N THR A 165 8.09 -10.08 -7.59
CA THR A 165 6.88 -10.78 -7.12
C THR A 165 6.38 -10.20 -5.79
N PRO A 166 5.08 -10.34 -5.47
CA PRO A 166 4.55 -9.89 -4.19
C PRO A 166 5.17 -10.63 -3.00
N VAL A 167 5.65 -9.88 -2.01
CA VAL A 167 6.20 -10.39 -0.74
C VAL A 167 5.17 -10.15 0.37
N ILE A 168 4.94 -11.16 1.19
CA ILE A 168 3.99 -11.11 2.32
C ILE A 168 4.76 -10.90 3.63
N LEU A 169 4.58 -9.73 4.22
CA LEU A 169 5.06 -9.33 5.53
C LEU A 169 4.14 -9.90 6.61
N ARG A 170 4.48 -11.08 7.14
CA ARG A 170 3.64 -11.84 8.08
C ARG A 170 3.29 -11.04 9.33
N GLU A 171 4.21 -10.23 9.83
CA GLU A 171 4.05 -9.37 11.00
C GLU A 171 3.02 -8.24 10.82
N LYS A 172 2.71 -7.87 9.56
CA LYS A 172 1.67 -6.88 9.23
C LYS A 172 0.34 -7.53 8.81
N CYS A 173 0.33 -8.83 8.56
CA CYS A 173 -0.87 -9.54 8.13
C CYS A 173 -1.77 -9.82 9.34
N VAL A 174 -3.07 -9.54 9.21
CA VAL A 174 -4.06 -9.71 10.30
C VAL A 174 -4.75 -11.07 10.29
N GLY A 175 -4.30 -11.97 9.40
CA GLY A 175 -4.81 -13.33 9.24
C GLY A 175 -6.09 -13.41 8.40
N THR A 176 -6.27 -14.55 7.74
CA THR A 176 -7.39 -14.79 6.81
C THR A 176 -8.72 -15.06 7.51
N SER A 177 -8.68 -15.41 8.80
CA SER A 177 -9.87 -15.46 9.66
C SER A 177 -10.53 -14.09 9.85
N ALA A 178 -9.82 -13.01 9.55
CA ALA A 178 -10.30 -11.65 9.73
C ALA A 178 -10.13 -10.75 8.50
N CYS A 179 -9.40 -11.13 7.46
CA CYS A 179 -9.29 -10.32 6.25
C CYS A 179 -9.04 -11.20 5.04
N SER A 180 -9.90 -11.09 4.03
CA SER A 180 -9.82 -11.84 2.77
C SER A 180 -9.65 -10.95 1.54
N PHE A 181 -9.50 -9.62 1.67
CA PHE A 181 -9.51 -8.71 0.51
C PHE A 181 -8.53 -9.11 -0.61
N CYS A 182 -7.30 -9.51 -0.26
CA CYS A 182 -6.33 -9.95 -1.26
C CYS A 182 -6.68 -11.30 -1.91
N ILE A 183 -7.38 -12.19 -1.20
CA ILE A 183 -7.88 -13.47 -1.72
C ILE A 183 -9.05 -13.19 -2.67
N ASP A 184 -10.03 -12.42 -2.19
CA ASP A 184 -11.29 -12.13 -2.89
C ASP A 184 -11.05 -11.33 -4.18
N SER A 185 -10.10 -10.39 -4.16
CA SER A 185 -9.75 -9.57 -5.33
C SER A 185 -8.69 -10.20 -6.24
N CYS A 186 -8.18 -11.40 -5.95
CA CYS A 186 -7.14 -12.03 -6.78
C CYS A 186 -7.75 -12.53 -8.11
N PRO A 187 -7.39 -11.96 -9.27
CA PRO A 187 -7.99 -12.35 -10.56
C PRO A 187 -7.68 -13.80 -10.91
N ARG A 188 -6.50 -14.28 -10.49
CA ARG A 188 -6.02 -15.64 -10.71
C ARG A 188 -6.45 -16.64 -9.65
N ARG A 189 -7.06 -16.18 -8.53
CA ARG A 189 -7.49 -17.03 -7.39
C ARG A 189 -6.38 -17.92 -6.81
N ILE A 190 -5.16 -17.40 -6.76
CA ILE A 190 -3.95 -18.11 -6.30
C ILE A 190 -3.56 -17.82 -4.85
N LEU A 191 -4.15 -16.77 -4.25
CA LEU A 191 -3.96 -16.45 -2.84
C LEU A 191 -4.95 -17.27 -2.01
N LYS A 192 -4.44 -17.95 -0.98
CA LYS A 192 -5.23 -18.83 -0.10
C LYS A 192 -4.84 -18.66 1.36
N SER A 193 -5.71 -19.11 2.26
CA SER A 193 -5.37 -19.28 3.67
C SER A 193 -4.30 -20.37 3.83
N ALA A 194 -3.26 -20.06 4.59
CA ALA A 194 -2.30 -21.04 5.08
C ALA A 194 -2.82 -21.74 6.34
N GLU A 195 -2.19 -22.87 6.72
CA GLU A 195 -2.56 -23.64 7.92
C GLU A 195 -2.37 -22.84 9.22
N ASP A 196 -1.37 -21.94 9.25
CA ASP A 196 -1.10 -21.05 10.38
C ASP A 196 -2.07 -19.85 10.47
N GLY A 197 -3.10 -19.80 9.63
CA GLY A 197 -4.05 -18.69 9.53
C GLY A 197 -3.50 -17.47 8.76
N GLY A 198 -2.27 -17.56 8.25
CA GLY A 198 -1.66 -16.58 7.37
C GLY A 198 -2.10 -16.72 5.91
N LEU A 199 -1.37 -16.06 5.01
CA LEU A 199 -1.59 -16.11 3.57
C LEU A 199 -0.54 -17.00 2.89
N ASN A 200 -0.99 -17.81 1.95
CA ASN A 200 -0.15 -18.55 1.03
C ASN A 200 -0.38 -18.03 -0.41
N LEU A 201 0.71 -17.71 -1.11
CA LEU A 201 0.69 -17.26 -2.50
C LEU A 201 1.38 -18.31 -3.36
N ASP A 202 0.66 -18.84 -4.34
CA ASP A 202 1.27 -19.68 -5.37
C ASP A 202 1.99 -18.78 -6.39
N TYR A 203 3.30 -18.63 -6.21
CA TYR A 203 4.14 -17.81 -7.06
C TYR A 203 4.14 -18.28 -8.51
N ASP A 204 4.00 -19.59 -8.77
CA ASP A 204 4.11 -20.16 -10.12
C ASP A 204 3.01 -19.67 -11.06
N TYR A 205 1.84 -19.37 -10.51
CA TYR A 205 0.67 -18.91 -11.25
C TYR A 205 0.37 -17.41 -11.08
N CYS A 206 1.25 -16.67 -10.41
CA CYS A 206 1.11 -15.23 -10.21
C CYS A 206 1.39 -14.45 -11.51
N SER A 207 0.40 -13.65 -11.94
CA SER A 207 0.54 -12.68 -13.05
C SER A 207 1.19 -11.37 -12.62
N ILE A 208 1.48 -11.18 -11.33
CA ILE A 208 2.07 -9.95 -10.76
C ILE A 208 1.20 -8.72 -11.08
N CYS A 209 -0.14 -8.89 -11.12
CA CYS A 209 -1.08 -7.81 -11.42
C CYS A 209 -1.21 -6.74 -10.33
N GLY A 210 -0.57 -6.92 -9.16
CA GLY A 210 -0.52 -5.89 -8.11
C GLY A 210 -1.79 -5.69 -7.28
N VAL A 211 -2.95 -6.24 -7.69
CA VAL A 211 -4.24 -6.02 -7.01
C VAL A 211 -4.18 -6.34 -5.51
N CYS A 212 -3.52 -7.44 -5.14
CA CYS A 212 -3.34 -7.82 -3.74
C CYS A 212 -2.59 -6.77 -2.89
N VAL A 213 -1.67 -6.02 -3.50
CA VAL A 213 -1.00 -4.87 -2.89
C VAL A 213 -2.01 -3.74 -2.72
N ALA A 214 -2.72 -3.34 -3.79
CA ALA A 214 -3.65 -2.21 -3.75
C ALA A 214 -4.80 -2.37 -2.73
N VAL A 215 -5.31 -3.59 -2.54
CA VAL A 215 -6.44 -3.85 -1.63
C VAL A 215 -6.03 -4.13 -0.19
N CYS A 216 -4.74 -4.32 0.10
CA CYS A 216 -4.27 -4.65 1.46
C CYS A 216 -4.27 -3.40 2.37
N PRO A 217 -5.13 -3.32 3.41
CA PRO A 217 -5.26 -2.12 4.21
C PRO A 217 -4.12 -1.93 5.23
N THR A 218 -3.40 -3.00 5.56
CA THR A 218 -2.27 -2.95 6.51
C THR A 218 -0.92 -2.75 5.81
N GLY A 219 -0.89 -2.88 4.48
CA GLY A 219 0.36 -2.90 3.72
C GLY A 219 1.19 -4.17 3.94
N ALA A 220 0.55 -5.29 4.27
CA ALA A 220 1.21 -6.58 4.48
C ALA A 220 1.71 -7.23 3.19
N ILE A 221 1.16 -6.87 2.02
CA ILE A 221 1.66 -7.34 0.73
C ILE A 221 2.33 -6.16 0.03
N GLN A 222 3.58 -6.34 -0.37
CA GLN A 222 4.40 -5.33 -1.02
C GLN A 222 5.07 -5.93 -2.25
N ILE A 223 5.26 -5.13 -3.30
CA ILE A 223 6.04 -5.54 -4.48
C ILE A 223 7.40 -4.81 -4.42
N PRO A 224 8.53 -5.53 -4.42
CA PRO A 224 9.86 -4.93 -4.46
C PRO A 224 10.01 -4.01 -5.67
N LYS A 225 10.89 -3.00 -5.55
CA LYS A 225 10.99 -1.84 -6.47
C LYS A 225 9.83 -0.84 -6.38
N SER A 226 8.70 -1.19 -5.74
CA SER A 226 7.55 -0.29 -5.62
C SER A 226 6.83 -0.45 -4.28
N THR A 227 7.61 -0.66 -3.22
CA THR A 227 7.07 -0.69 -1.85
C THR A 227 6.58 0.71 -1.45
N ASP A 228 5.66 0.80 -0.48
CA ASP A 228 5.12 2.08 -0.01
C ASP A 228 6.26 3.08 0.36
N LYS A 229 7.31 2.62 1.06
CA LYS A 229 8.51 3.41 1.41
C LYS A 229 9.28 3.89 0.18
N GLN A 230 9.47 3.00 -0.80
CA GLN A 230 10.23 3.32 -2.00
C GLN A 230 9.52 4.39 -2.84
N LEU A 231 8.22 4.21 -3.06
CA LEU A 231 7.43 5.15 -3.85
C LEU A 231 7.32 6.50 -3.14
N GLU A 232 7.08 6.51 -1.84
CA GLU A 232 7.06 7.75 -1.05
C GLU A 232 8.39 8.51 -1.14
N ALA A 233 9.53 7.83 -0.94
CA ALA A 233 10.84 8.46 -0.99
C ALA A 233 11.12 9.07 -2.37
N GLN A 234 10.74 8.37 -3.44
CA GLN A 234 10.88 8.87 -4.81
C GLN A 234 10.02 10.12 -5.04
N ILE A 235 8.73 10.06 -4.68
CA ILE A 235 7.76 11.14 -4.90
C ILE A 235 8.14 12.38 -4.08
N ARG A 236 8.45 12.19 -2.79
CA ARG A 236 8.87 13.25 -1.88
C ARG A 236 10.07 14.00 -2.45
N THR A 237 11.12 13.28 -2.83
CA THR A 237 12.36 13.87 -3.36
C THR A 237 12.13 14.71 -4.62
N ILE A 238 11.23 14.28 -5.50
CA ILE A 238 10.86 15.06 -6.70
C ILE A 238 10.14 16.34 -6.29
N LEU A 239 9.14 16.23 -5.41
CA LEU A 239 8.19 17.30 -5.15
C LEU A 239 8.72 18.36 -4.17
N THR A 240 9.44 17.97 -3.12
CA THR A 240 9.95 18.89 -2.09
C THR A 240 11.22 19.64 -2.51
N ASN A 241 11.87 19.25 -3.61
CA ASN A 241 13.03 19.97 -4.13
C ASN A 241 12.57 21.18 -4.95
N HIS A 242 12.30 22.29 -4.28
CA HIS A 242 11.79 23.51 -4.89
C HIS A 242 12.91 24.27 -5.62
N ARG A 243 12.76 24.42 -6.94
CA ARG A 243 13.67 25.15 -7.83
C ARG A 243 12.88 26.09 -8.70
N GLU A 244 13.43 27.27 -8.98
CA GLU A 244 12.71 28.32 -9.71
C GLU A 244 12.34 27.89 -11.12
N GLU A 245 13.22 27.13 -11.77
CA GLU A 245 13.04 26.60 -13.12
C GLU A 245 11.90 25.57 -13.19
N MET A 246 11.47 25.00 -12.06
CA MET A 246 10.45 23.95 -12.05
C MET A 246 9.61 23.97 -10.77
N ARG A 247 8.81 25.03 -10.61
CA ARG A 247 7.94 25.23 -9.44
C ARG A 247 6.70 24.36 -9.40
N SER A 248 6.20 23.92 -10.56
CA SER A 248 5.01 23.06 -10.66
C SER A 248 5.41 21.74 -11.29
N LYS A 249 5.14 20.63 -10.60
CA LYS A 249 5.51 19.27 -11.02
C LYS A 249 4.30 18.36 -10.92
N ALA A 250 4.09 17.51 -11.91
CA ALA A 250 3.07 16.47 -11.89
C ALA A 250 3.73 15.09 -11.83
N ILE A 251 3.08 14.15 -11.15
CA ILE A 251 3.52 12.75 -11.10
C ILE A 251 2.73 11.95 -12.11
N MET A 252 3.39 11.11 -12.89
CA MET A 252 2.75 10.19 -13.85
C MET A 252 3.11 8.75 -13.53
N TYR A 253 2.16 7.94 -13.08
CA TYR A 253 2.40 6.52 -12.82
C TYR A 253 2.33 5.72 -14.12
N VAL A 254 3.39 4.98 -14.44
CA VAL A 254 3.49 4.24 -15.70
C VAL A 254 3.83 2.78 -15.42
N ASP A 255 3.14 1.87 -16.12
CA ASP A 255 3.49 0.45 -16.12
C ASP A 255 4.86 0.25 -16.80
N SER A 256 5.72 -0.57 -16.22
CA SER A 256 7.08 -0.76 -16.73
C SER A 256 7.13 -1.24 -18.17
N ASN A 257 6.18 -2.08 -18.61
CA ASN A 257 6.17 -2.55 -19.99
C ASN A 257 5.68 -1.44 -20.95
N ASP A 258 4.67 -0.68 -20.54
CA ASP A 258 4.12 0.39 -21.38
C ASP A 258 5.04 1.61 -21.42
N TYR A 259 5.78 1.89 -20.34
CA TYR A 259 6.62 3.08 -20.22
C TYR A 259 7.72 3.12 -21.29
N HIS A 260 8.49 2.04 -21.43
CA HIS A 260 9.58 1.97 -22.41
C HIS A 260 9.05 1.95 -23.85
N TYR A 261 7.90 1.30 -24.08
CA TYR A 261 7.21 1.30 -25.37
C TYR A 261 6.75 2.72 -25.75
N LEU A 262 6.02 3.40 -24.85
CA LEU A 262 5.50 4.75 -25.06
C LEU A 262 6.63 5.75 -25.38
N LEU A 263 7.73 5.67 -24.62
CA LEU A 263 8.89 6.52 -24.86
C LEU A 263 9.58 6.25 -26.19
N SER A 264 9.66 4.98 -26.64
CA SER A 264 10.18 4.65 -27.97
C SER A 264 9.32 5.27 -29.07
N ARG A 265 8.00 5.15 -28.95
CA ARG A 265 7.05 5.74 -29.90
C ARG A 265 7.13 7.26 -29.94
N PHE A 266 7.28 7.92 -28.80
CA PHE A 266 7.53 9.37 -28.78
C PHE A 266 8.80 9.76 -29.50
N VAL A 267 9.88 8.98 -29.35
CA VAL A 267 11.11 9.21 -30.10
C VAL A 267 10.88 9.08 -31.61
N GLU A 268 10.17 8.04 -32.05
CA GLU A 268 9.85 7.78 -33.46
C GLU A 268 9.02 8.88 -34.09
N GLU A 269 8.05 9.43 -33.36
CA GLU A 269 7.15 10.48 -33.83
C GLU A 269 7.70 11.91 -33.62
N GLY A 270 8.92 12.04 -33.11
CA GLY A 270 9.53 13.36 -32.84
C GLY A 270 8.92 14.10 -31.65
N LEU A 271 8.17 13.40 -30.79
CA LEU A 271 7.45 13.94 -29.64
C LEU A 271 8.30 13.90 -28.37
N SER A 272 7.83 14.56 -27.31
CA SER A 272 8.47 14.56 -25.98
C SER A 272 7.44 14.73 -24.88
N LEU A 273 7.68 14.11 -23.73
CA LEU A 273 6.90 14.35 -22.52
C LEU A 273 7.11 15.79 -22.03
N PRO A 274 6.07 16.46 -21.50
CA PRO A 274 6.24 17.73 -20.81
C PRO A 274 7.32 17.64 -19.71
N LEU A 275 8.16 18.68 -19.61
CA LEU A 275 9.32 18.66 -18.70
C LEU A 275 8.91 18.57 -17.23
N GLU A 276 7.76 19.11 -16.87
CA GLU A 276 7.21 19.13 -15.52
C GLU A 276 6.49 17.84 -15.11
N VAL A 277 6.28 16.91 -16.05
CA VAL A 277 5.67 15.60 -15.79
C VAL A 277 6.76 14.59 -15.46
N PHE A 278 6.75 14.07 -14.24
CA PHE A 278 7.72 13.09 -13.74
C PHE A 278 7.13 11.68 -13.77
N PRO A 279 7.63 10.80 -14.66
CA PRO A 279 7.21 9.41 -14.69
C PRO A 279 7.74 8.62 -13.48
N ILE A 280 6.88 7.84 -12.86
CA ILE A 280 7.21 6.86 -11.81
C ILE A 280 6.90 5.47 -12.37
N GLU A 281 7.95 4.72 -12.70
CA GLU A 281 7.85 3.35 -13.22
C GLU A 281 7.39 2.38 -12.12
N LEU A 282 6.27 1.70 -12.37
CA LEU A 282 5.69 0.66 -11.53
C LEU A 282 5.73 -0.68 -12.28
N PRO A 283 5.98 -1.82 -11.62
CA PRO A 283 5.84 -3.14 -12.24
C PRO A 283 4.47 -3.38 -12.86
N THR A 284 3.44 -2.75 -12.29
CA THR A 284 2.07 -2.75 -12.79
C THR A 284 1.29 -1.59 -12.20
N LEU A 285 0.32 -1.03 -12.92
CA LEU A 285 -0.60 -0.02 -12.36
C LEU A 285 -1.57 -0.61 -11.32
N GLY A 286 -1.78 -1.94 -11.32
CA GLY A 286 -2.72 -2.58 -10.40
C GLY A 286 -2.28 -2.58 -8.93
N LEU A 287 -1.04 -2.17 -8.62
CA LEU A 287 -0.56 -1.99 -7.24
C LEU A 287 -0.94 -0.63 -6.64
N ILE A 288 -1.42 0.31 -7.45
CA ILE A 288 -1.74 1.67 -7.01
C ILE A 288 -2.81 1.61 -5.89
N SER A 289 -2.40 2.07 -4.71
CA SER A 289 -3.26 2.21 -3.54
C SER A 289 -3.71 3.67 -3.37
N GLU A 290 -4.67 3.88 -2.48
CA GLU A 290 -5.14 5.21 -2.10
C GLU A 290 -4.02 6.12 -1.56
N ASN A 291 -3.07 5.58 -0.80
CA ASN A 291 -1.95 6.35 -0.28
C ASN A 291 -1.06 6.84 -1.42
N ILE A 292 -0.73 5.97 -2.38
CA ILE A 292 0.12 6.30 -3.53
C ILE A 292 -0.53 7.40 -4.38
N LEU A 293 -1.86 7.45 -4.47
CA LEU A 293 -2.57 8.51 -5.19
C LEU A 293 -2.62 9.84 -4.43
N LEU A 294 -2.75 9.80 -3.11
CA LEU A 294 -2.87 10.99 -2.26
C LEU A 294 -1.51 11.65 -1.94
N VAL A 295 -0.44 10.86 -1.80
CA VAL A 295 0.91 11.34 -1.41
C VAL A 295 1.46 12.42 -2.35
N PRO A 296 1.37 12.31 -3.70
CA PRO A 296 1.79 13.40 -4.58
C PRO A 296 1.06 14.71 -4.30
N ILE A 297 -0.27 14.65 -4.13
CA ILE A 297 -1.09 15.85 -3.86
C ILE A 297 -0.69 16.49 -2.53
N LEU A 298 -0.41 15.66 -1.53
CA LEU A 298 0.06 16.10 -0.22
C LEU A 298 1.40 16.84 -0.30
N TYR A 299 2.34 16.34 -1.11
CA TYR A 299 3.63 16.99 -1.34
C TYR A 299 3.57 18.17 -2.34
N GLY A 300 2.38 18.64 -2.70
CA GLY A 300 2.21 19.80 -3.55
C GLY A 300 2.39 19.51 -5.04
N ALA A 301 2.22 18.26 -5.48
CA ALA A 301 2.10 17.98 -6.90
C ALA A 301 0.97 18.82 -7.50
N ALA A 302 1.23 19.31 -8.70
CA ALA A 302 0.22 19.91 -9.56
C ALA A 302 -0.93 18.89 -9.69
N GLY A 303 -0.58 17.67 -10.08
CA GLY A 303 -1.49 16.55 -9.98
C GLY A 303 -0.85 15.22 -10.36
N THR A 304 -1.67 14.19 -10.40
CA THR A 304 -1.31 12.80 -10.62
C THR A 304 -1.99 12.30 -11.89
N ILE A 305 -1.20 11.73 -12.79
CA ILE A 305 -1.64 11.24 -14.10
C ILE A 305 -1.44 9.72 -14.15
N ILE A 306 -2.45 9.00 -14.64
CA ILE A 306 -2.43 7.53 -14.79
C ILE A 306 -2.76 7.20 -16.25
N PRO A 307 -1.75 7.12 -17.14
CA PRO A 307 -1.93 6.60 -18.48
C PRO A 307 -2.28 5.11 -18.47
N VAL A 308 -3.38 4.74 -19.11
CA VAL A 308 -3.81 3.36 -19.30
C VAL A 308 -3.83 3.05 -20.80
N LEU A 309 -2.79 2.37 -21.27
CA LEU A 309 -2.73 1.89 -22.65
C LEU A 309 -3.69 0.71 -22.81
N ARG A 310 -4.69 0.85 -23.68
CA ARG A 310 -5.63 -0.23 -23.98
C ARG A 310 -4.96 -1.28 -24.86
N ASN A 311 -4.51 -2.37 -24.23
CA ASN A 311 -4.12 -3.60 -24.91
C ASN A 311 -4.93 -4.79 -24.36
N GLU A 312 -5.10 -5.83 -25.17
CA GLU A 312 -5.99 -6.97 -24.88
C GLU A 312 -5.64 -7.73 -23.57
N ASN A 313 -4.44 -7.52 -23.02
CA ASN A 313 -3.88 -8.32 -21.92
C ASN A 313 -3.89 -7.66 -20.53
N LYS A 314 -4.39 -6.41 -20.35
CA LYS A 314 -4.24 -5.64 -19.08
C LYS A 314 -5.53 -5.29 -18.32
N LEU A 315 -6.61 -6.03 -18.56
CA LEU A 315 -7.91 -5.73 -17.93
C LEU A 315 -8.05 -6.20 -16.46
N GLU A 316 -7.18 -7.09 -15.96
CA GLU A 316 -7.38 -7.78 -14.67
C GLU A 316 -7.46 -6.84 -13.44
N TYR A 317 -6.75 -5.70 -13.46
CA TYR A 317 -6.66 -4.78 -12.32
C TYR A 317 -7.49 -3.50 -12.48
N LEU A 318 -8.07 -3.24 -13.65
CA LEU A 318 -8.67 -1.95 -13.98
C LEU A 318 -9.82 -1.59 -13.03
N HIS A 319 -10.69 -2.55 -12.71
CA HIS A 319 -11.81 -2.31 -11.80
C HIS A 319 -11.36 -1.77 -10.43
N ILE A 320 -10.27 -2.32 -9.86
CA ILE A 320 -9.67 -1.82 -8.62
C ILE A 320 -9.05 -0.45 -8.83
N LEU A 321 -8.32 -0.23 -9.93
CA LEU A 321 -7.71 1.06 -10.22
C LEU A 321 -8.77 2.18 -10.32
N TYR A 322 -9.89 1.95 -11.02
CA TYR A 322 -11.00 2.91 -11.07
C TYR A 322 -11.62 3.14 -9.70
N GLN A 323 -11.88 2.06 -8.95
CA GLN A 323 -12.43 2.14 -7.60
C GLN A 323 -11.56 3.00 -6.69
N LYS A 324 -10.24 2.75 -6.68
CA LYS A 324 -9.27 3.52 -5.88
C LYS A 324 -9.21 4.99 -6.32
N THR A 325 -9.19 5.22 -7.63
CA THR A 325 -9.19 6.59 -8.19
C THR A 325 -10.45 7.36 -7.79
N ASN A 326 -11.63 6.75 -7.91
CA ASN A 326 -12.90 7.37 -7.52
C ASN A 326 -12.98 7.63 -6.01
N MET A 327 -12.54 6.67 -5.19
CA MET A 327 -12.47 6.86 -3.74
C MET A 327 -11.58 8.04 -3.37
N VAL A 328 -10.41 8.16 -3.98
CA VAL A 328 -9.47 9.26 -3.73
C VAL A 328 -10.02 10.59 -4.22
N ARG A 329 -10.64 10.65 -5.40
CA ARG A 329 -11.32 11.85 -5.91
C ARG A 329 -12.40 12.35 -4.94
N ASN A 330 -13.18 11.44 -4.36
CA ASN A 330 -14.18 11.77 -3.34
C ASN A 330 -13.53 12.32 -2.04
N ILE A 331 -12.36 11.80 -1.65
CA ILE A 331 -11.58 12.33 -0.51
C ILE A 331 -11.08 13.75 -0.82
N LEU A 332 -10.54 13.99 -2.01
CA LEU A 332 -10.11 15.34 -2.44
C LEU A 332 -11.28 16.32 -2.43
N LYS A 333 -12.43 15.93 -2.98
CA LYS A 333 -13.66 16.71 -2.94
C LYS A 333 -14.08 17.03 -1.51
N SER A 334 -14.03 16.06 -0.60
CA SER A 334 -14.31 16.29 0.82
C SER A 334 -13.34 17.29 1.45
N ALA A 335 -12.06 17.26 1.08
CA ALA A 335 -11.05 18.20 1.53
C ALA A 335 -11.13 19.60 0.85
N GLY A 336 -12.09 19.81 -0.07
CA GLY A 336 -12.18 21.05 -0.84
C GLY A 336 -11.07 21.23 -1.88
N ILE A 337 -10.41 20.13 -2.27
CA ILE A 337 -9.36 20.10 -3.29
C ILE A 337 -10.00 19.66 -4.61
N ASN A 338 -9.60 20.29 -5.72
CA ASN A 338 -10.07 19.91 -7.05
C ASN A 338 -9.76 18.43 -7.35
N GLN A 339 -10.82 17.64 -7.51
CA GLN A 339 -10.73 16.20 -7.79
C GLN A 339 -10.07 15.89 -9.14
N GLU A 340 -10.09 16.83 -10.08
CA GLU A 340 -9.45 16.70 -11.40
C GLU A 340 -7.92 16.76 -11.32
N LYS A 341 -7.34 17.03 -10.14
CA LYS A 341 -5.89 16.84 -9.91
C LYS A 341 -5.45 15.38 -10.07
N ILE A 342 -6.37 14.42 -10.06
CA ILE A 342 -6.05 13.02 -10.38
C ILE A 342 -6.79 12.65 -11.65
N ILE A 343 -6.04 12.38 -12.72
CA ILE A 343 -6.58 12.03 -14.02
C ILE A 343 -6.13 10.62 -14.43
N LEU A 344 -7.08 9.83 -14.91
CA LEU A 344 -6.83 8.57 -15.58
C LEU A 344 -7.10 8.81 -17.07
N ILE A 345 -6.11 8.53 -17.92
CA ILE A 345 -6.19 8.77 -19.36
C ILE A 345 -6.07 7.42 -20.07
N GLU A 346 -7.17 6.97 -20.67
CA GLU A 346 -7.16 5.78 -21.52
C GLU A 346 -6.91 6.17 -22.97
N PHE A 347 -6.04 5.42 -23.64
CA PHE A 347 -5.71 5.65 -25.05
C PHE A 347 -5.26 4.35 -25.72
N GLY A 348 -5.43 4.25 -27.04
CA GLY A 348 -4.89 3.16 -27.84
C GLY A 348 -3.47 3.43 -28.32
N GLU A 349 -2.82 2.43 -28.92
CA GLU A 349 -1.45 2.53 -29.45
C GLU A 349 -1.29 3.64 -30.52
N ASN A 350 -2.36 3.96 -31.24
CA ASN A 350 -2.36 4.97 -32.30
C ASN A 350 -2.77 6.38 -31.82
N ASP A 351 -3.14 6.53 -30.56
CA ASP A 351 -3.74 7.77 -30.02
C ASP A 351 -2.72 8.62 -29.23
N LEU A 352 -1.44 8.56 -29.60
CA LEU A 352 -0.35 9.22 -28.86
C LEU A 352 -0.47 10.75 -28.87
N GLY A 353 -0.90 11.33 -30.00
CA GLY A 353 -1.18 12.77 -30.10
C GLY A 353 -2.29 13.20 -29.15
N PHE A 354 -3.39 12.44 -29.08
CA PHE A 354 -4.49 12.67 -28.15
C PHE A 354 -4.03 12.57 -26.69
N PHE A 355 -3.22 11.56 -26.37
CA PHE A 355 -2.65 11.42 -25.02
C PHE A 355 -1.81 12.65 -24.64
N LEU A 356 -0.94 13.13 -25.53
CA LEU A 356 -0.15 14.34 -25.28
C LEU A 356 -1.00 15.60 -25.14
N GLU A 357 -2.01 15.77 -25.99
CA GLU A 357 -2.97 16.88 -25.91
C GLU A 357 -3.61 16.92 -24.51
N LYS A 358 -4.08 15.77 -24.01
CA LYS A 358 -4.64 15.65 -22.66
C LYS A 358 -3.63 15.98 -21.55
N LEU A 359 -2.35 15.62 -21.72
CA LEU A 359 -1.30 16.02 -20.78
C LEU A 359 -1.10 17.54 -20.74
N TYR A 360 -1.13 18.21 -21.90
CA TYR A 360 -0.97 19.66 -21.98
C TYR A 360 -2.19 20.42 -21.45
N GLU A 361 -3.41 19.93 -21.73
CA GLU A 361 -4.65 20.44 -21.14
C GLU A 361 -4.61 20.36 -19.61
N PHE A 362 -4.26 19.18 -19.07
CA PHE A 362 -4.13 18.95 -17.63
C PHE A 362 -3.10 19.87 -16.98
N LYS A 363 -1.94 20.06 -17.62
CA LYS A 363 -0.92 21.01 -17.14
C LYS A 363 -1.48 22.43 -17.03
N SER A 364 -2.33 22.82 -17.98
CA SER A 364 -2.88 24.18 -18.05
C SER A 364 -3.94 24.42 -16.99
N SER A 365 -4.80 23.44 -16.70
CA SER A 365 -5.89 23.56 -15.71
C SER A 365 -5.40 23.57 -14.25
N VAL A 366 -4.20 23.06 -13.99
CA VAL A 366 -3.72 22.78 -12.63
C VAL A 366 -2.79 23.87 -12.07
N LYS A 367 -2.25 24.77 -12.91
CA LYS A 367 -1.30 25.82 -12.49
C LYS A 367 -1.85 26.82 -11.44
N SER A 368 -3.16 26.89 -11.23
CA SER A 368 -3.82 27.93 -10.42
C SER A 368 -3.97 27.62 -8.92
N GLU A 369 -3.78 26.38 -8.47
CA GLU A 369 -4.17 25.96 -7.10
C GLU A 369 -3.02 25.23 -6.35
N GLN A 370 -1.86 25.88 -6.19
CA GLN A 370 -0.80 25.29 -5.39
C GLN A 370 -1.19 25.29 -3.90
N LEU A 371 -1.04 24.13 -3.25
CA LEU A 371 -1.02 24.05 -1.80
C LEU A 371 0.30 24.69 -1.34
N GLU A 372 0.22 25.88 -0.75
CA GLU A 372 1.40 26.68 -0.36
C GLU A 372 2.20 26.08 0.81
N LYS A 373 1.66 25.09 1.53
CA LYS A 373 2.33 24.49 2.69
C LYS A 373 3.19 23.30 2.29
N SER A 374 4.51 23.41 2.51
CA SER A 374 5.39 22.24 2.47
C SER A 374 5.10 21.35 3.67
N ILE A 375 5.00 20.05 3.42
CA ILE A 375 4.79 19.06 4.46
C ILE A 375 6.10 18.31 4.67
N ASP A 376 6.74 18.52 5.82
CA ASP A 376 7.98 17.84 6.21
C ASP A 376 7.72 16.46 6.85
N LYS A 377 6.47 16.00 6.89
CA LYS A 377 6.13 14.67 7.41
C LYS A 377 6.52 13.61 6.39
N HIS A 378 7.26 12.60 6.84
CA HIS A 378 7.57 11.41 6.05
C HIS A 378 6.46 10.36 6.19
N PHE A 379 6.02 9.80 5.07
CA PHE A 379 5.04 8.71 5.02
C PHE A 379 5.73 7.41 4.59
N GLY A 380 5.16 6.24 4.89
CA GLY A 380 5.74 4.92 4.54
C GLY A 380 6.45 4.19 5.68
N ALA A 381 6.66 4.81 6.85
CA ALA A 381 7.42 4.21 7.96
C ALA A 381 6.72 3.02 8.67
N TYR A 382 5.38 2.97 8.69
CA TYR A 382 4.60 2.10 9.61
C TYR A 382 3.47 1.33 8.89
N ASN A 383 2.27 1.26 9.49
CA ASN A 383 1.10 0.55 8.98
C ASN A 383 0.36 1.44 7.97
N ARG A 384 0.03 0.91 6.78
CA ARG A 384 -0.63 1.67 5.70
C ARG A 384 -1.92 2.37 6.13
N ARG A 385 -2.69 1.78 7.05
CA ARG A 385 -3.90 2.39 7.61
C ARG A 385 -3.61 3.67 8.38
N ALA A 386 -2.58 3.66 9.22
CA ALA A 386 -2.21 4.83 10.02
C ALA A 386 -1.78 5.97 9.08
N GLU A 387 -0.96 5.64 8.09
CA GLU A 387 -0.51 6.59 7.06
C GLU A 387 -1.68 7.18 6.28
N PHE A 388 -2.66 6.36 5.89
CA PHE A 388 -3.87 6.85 5.23
C PHE A 388 -4.59 7.92 6.07
N ILE A 389 -4.74 7.66 7.38
CA ILE A 389 -5.39 8.61 8.30
C ILE A 389 -4.58 9.91 8.39
N ASP A 390 -3.26 9.82 8.52
CA ASP A 390 -2.39 10.99 8.61
C ASP A 390 -2.39 11.83 7.33
N ILE A 391 -2.43 11.18 6.16
CA ILE A 391 -2.57 11.83 4.86
C ILE A 391 -3.92 12.57 4.79
N VAL A 392 -5.03 11.91 5.12
CA VAL A 392 -6.37 12.56 5.08
C VAL A 392 -6.45 13.73 6.07
N LYS A 393 -5.93 13.57 7.30
CA LYS A 393 -5.84 14.67 8.28
C LYS A 393 -5.06 15.85 7.72
N SER A 394 -3.92 15.58 7.10
CA SER A 394 -3.03 16.63 6.56
C SER A 394 -3.62 17.31 5.32
N LEU A 395 -4.41 16.60 4.50
CA LEU A 395 -5.13 17.22 3.36
C LEU A 395 -6.27 18.13 3.81
N LEU A 396 -6.95 17.78 4.91
CA LEU A 396 -7.99 18.62 5.47
C LEU A 396 -7.40 19.89 6.09
N ASP A 397 -6.21 19.82 6.70
CA ASP A 397 -5.48 20.98 7.25
C ASP A 397 -6.37 21.82 8.19
N ASP A 398 -6.98 21.14 9.17
CA ASP A 398 -7.96 21.67 10.14
C ASP A 398 -9.27 22.25 9.53
N ARG A 399 -9.45 22.17 8.21
CA ARG A 399 -10.71 22.55 7.55
C ARG A 399 -11.79 21.52 7.81
N ARG A 400 -13.04 22.00 7.83
CA ARG A 400 -14.21 21.11 7.88
C ARG A 400 -14.37 20.39 6.54
N PRO A 401 -14.70 19.09 6.54
CA PRO A 401 -14.96 18.36 5.31
C PRO A 401 -16.23 18.89 4.63
N LEU A 402 -16.20 19.05 3.31
CA LEU A 402 -17.38 19.35 2.50
C LEU A 402 -18.35 18.16 2.41
N VAL A 403 -17.82 16.94 2.55
CA VAL A 403 -18.59 15.69 2.55
C VAL A 403 -18.08 14.80 3.68
N GLU A 404 -18.95 14.46 4.61
CA GLU A 404 -18.56 13.67 5.80
C GLU A 404 -18.47 12.16 5.55
N PHE A 405 -19.24 11.65 4.58
CA PHE A 405 -19.36 10.23 4.29
C PHE A 405 -19.03 9.94 2.84
N ILE A 406 -18.07 9.04 2.61
CA ILE A 406 -17.57 8.70 1.29
C ILE A 406 -17.79 7.22 1.04
N GLU A 407 -18.37 6.91 -0.12
CA GLU A 407 -18.43 5.54 -0.64
C GLU A 407 -17.04 5.09 -1.09
N CYS A 408 -16.65 3.90 -0.65
CA CYS A 408 -15.32 3.32 -0.84
C CYS A 408 -15.27 2.24 -1.93
N GLY A 409 -16.42 1.81 -2.48
CA GLY A 409 -16.54 0.65 -3.36
C GLY A 409 -16.17 -0.67 -2.68
N GLU A 410 -16.18 -1.80 -3.41
CA GLU A 410 -15.77 -3.10 -2.89
C GLU A 410 -14.42 -3.56 -3.46
N PRO A 411 -13.43 -3.94 -2.62
CA PRO A 411 -13.51 -4.03 -1.17
C PRO A 411 -13.40 -2.66 -0.49
N CYS A 412 -14.26 -2.42 0.51
CA CYS A 412 -14.16 -1.26 1.39
C CYS A 412 -13.46 -1.66 2.68
N PRO A 413 -12.24 -1.17 2.94
CA PRO A 413 -11.54 -1.53 4.16
C PRO A 413 -11.98 -0.69 5.34
N PHE A 414 -13.17 -0.06 5.38
CA PHE A 414 -13.64 0.75 6.52
C PHE A 414 -15.00 0.26 6.99
N GLY A 415 -15.23 0.24 8.30
CA GLY A 415 -16.49 -0.23 8.86
C GLY A 415 -16.90 0.51 10.13
N GLU A 416 -18.15 0.97 10.17
CA GLU A 416 -18.81 1.46 11.39
C GLU A 416 -19.61 0.31 12.00
N VAL A 417 -19.39 0.06 13.28
CA VAL A 417 -20.12 -0.95 14.05
C VAL A 417 -21.31 -0.31 14.75
N MET A 418 -22.49 -0.89 14.59
CA MET A 418 -23.70 -0.54 15.33
C MET A 418 -24.14 -1.73 16.17
N ILE A 419 -24.61 -1.45 17.39
CA ILE A 419 -25.06 -2.45 18.36
C ILE A 419 -26.54 -2.25 18.67
N ASP A 420 -27.30 -3.33 18.52
CA ASP A 420 -28.66 -3.45 19.04
C ASP A 420 -28.59 -3.47 20.58
N GLN A 421 -29.12 -2.41 21.20
CA GLN A 421 -29.07 -2.18 22.64
C GLN A 421 -29.87 -3.23 23.43
N GLU A 422 -30.88 -3.84 22.81
CA GLU A 422 -31.74 -4.81 23.50
C GLU A 422 -31.17 -6.22 23.44
N LYS A 423 -30.48 -6.56 22.34
CA LYS A 423 -29.93 -7.90 22.13
C LYS A 423 -28.55 -8.08 22.72
N CYS A 424 -27.72 -7.04 22.69
CA CYS A 424 -26.35 -7.13 23.20
C CYS A 424 -26.34 -7.36 24.71
N VAL A 425 -25.40 -8.19 25.18
CA VAL A 425 -25.25 -8.55 26.60
C VAL A 425 -23.81 -8.33 27.09
N ILE A 426 -23.00 -7.64 26.29
CA ILE A 426 -21.57 -7.38 26.54
C ILE A 426 -20.84 -8.69 26.96
N CYS A 427 -20.90 -9.70 26.08
CA CYS A 427 -20.17 -10.97 26.26
C CYS A 427 -18.67 -10.86 25.98
N GLU A 428 -18.22 -9.71 25.45
CA GLU A 428 -16.82 -9.38 25.17
C GLU A 428 -16.16 -10.21 24.06
N LEU A 429 -16.90 -11.08 23.38
CA LEU A 429 -16.35 -11.86 22.25
C LEU A 429 -15.85 -10.95 21.11
N CYS A 430 -16.64 -9.94 20.73
CA CYS A 430 -16.25 -8.95 19.71
C CYS A 430 -14.98 -8.18 20.10
N TYR A 431 -14.81 -7.87 21.38
CA TYR A 431 -13.62 -7.22 21.92
C TYR A 431 -12.40 -8.14 21.86
N ASN A 432 -12.51 -9.34 22.42
CA ASN A 432 -11.41 -10.29 22.54
C ASN A 432 -10.94 -10.88 21.20
N LYS A 433 -11.84 -10.98 20.21
CA LYS A 433 -11.54 -11.60 18.91
C LYS A 433 -11.25 -10.59 17.79
N CYS A 434 -11.30 -9.28 18.04
CA CYS A 434 -10.98 -8.29 17.03
C CYS A 434 -9.45 -8.18 16.85
N PRO A 435 -8.87 -8.64 15.72
CA PRO A 435 -7.41 -8.58 15.53
C PRO A 435 -6.89 -7.15 15.39
N MET A 436 -7.72 -6.25 14.87
CA MET A 436 -7.40 -4.82 14.78
C MET A 436 -7.51 -4.08 16.11
N LYS A 437 -8.01 -4.73 17.18
CA LYS A 437 -8.28 -4.10 18.48
C LYS A 437 -9.09 -2.80 18.35
N ALA A 438 -10.13 -2.86 17.50
CA ALA A 438 -11.02 -1.74 17.24
C ALA A 438 -12.06 -1.52 18.36
N PHE A 439 -12.32 -2.53 19.19
CA PHE A 439 -13.19 -2.39 20.36
C PHE A 439 -12.37 -2.05 21.61
N THR A 440 -13.00 -1.37 22.55
CA THR A 440 -12.48 -1.04 23.89
C THR A 440 -13.47 -1.49 24.94
N ILE A 441 -13.00 -1.78 26.16
CA ILE A 441 -13.87 -2.05 27.30
C ILE A 441 -13.42 -1.16 28.46
N THR A 442 -14.39 -0.46 29.05
CA THR A 442 -14.21 0.29 30.29
C THR A 442 -15.09 -0.31 31.36
N ARG A 443 -14.51 -0.58 32.54
CA ARG A 443 -15.23 -1.09 33.71
C ARG A 443 -15.23 -0.04 34.79
N GLU A 444 -16.41 0.37 35.21
CA GLU A 444 -16.65 1.19 36.39
C GLU A 444 -17.22 0.29 37.50
N PRO A 445 -17.33 0.75 38.76
CA PRO A 445 -17.81 -0.09 39.86
C PRO A 445 -19.12 -0.81 39.55
N ASP A 446 -20.09 -0.11 38.95
CA ASP A 446 -21.45 -0.63 38.75
C ASP A 446 -21.85 -0.74 37.26
N THR A 447 -20.97 -0.37 36.34
CA THR A 447 -21.26 -0.40 34.90
C THR A 447 -20.10 -0.95 34.08
N ILE A 448 -20.43 -1.49 32.91
CA ILE A 448 -19.47 -1.86 31.89
C ILE A 448 -19.84 -1.18 30.57
N ARG A 449 -18.85 -0.62 29.88
CA ARG A 449 -19.00 0.05 28.59
C ARG A 449 -18.20 -0.67 27.53
N LEU A 450 -18.85 -0.97 26.41
CA LEU A 450 -18.19 -1.43 25.18
C LEU A 450 -18.05 -0.23 24.25
N GLY A 451 -16.81 0.15 23.94
CA GLY A 451 -16.48 1.23 23.03
C GLY A 451 -15.85 0.75 21.72
N PHE A 452 -15.65 1.69 20.80
CA PHE A 452 -15.19 1.42 19.45
C PHE A 452 -14.40 2.59 18.84
N VAL A 453 -13.24 2.26 18.28
CA VAL A 453 -12.31 3.16 17.58
C VAL A 453 -12.39 2.87 16.09
N TYR A 454 -13.05 3.76 15.34
CA TYR A 454 -13.35 3.60 13.92
C TYR A 454 -12.09 3.47 13.05
N GLN A 455 -11.07 4.28 13.33
CA GLN A 455 -9.78 4.29 12.63
C GLN A 455 -9.10 2.92 12.52
N ARG A 456 -9.37 2.00 13.46
CA ARG A 456 -8.78 0.66 13.49
C ARG A 456 -9.60 -0.37 12.72
N CYS A 457 -10.90 -0.14 12.51
CA CYS A 457 -11.78 -1.14 11.91
C CYS A 457 -11.52 -1.29 10.41
N ILE A 458 -11.31 -2.53 9.97
CA ILE A 458 -11.13 -2.87 8.54
C ILE A 458 -12.41 -3.36 7.85
N GLY A 459 -13.56 -3.33 8.53
CA GLY A 459 -14.84 -3.75 7.95
C GLY A 459 -14.96 -5.26 7.67
N CYS A 460 -14.24 -6.12 8.40
CA CYS A 460 -14.16 -7.55 8.11
C CYS A 460 -15.37 -8.40 8.48
N ASN A 461 -16.37 -7.85 9.16
CA ASN A 461 -17.55 -8.55 9.66
C ASN A 461 -17.30 -9.67 10.70
N LEU A 462 -16.06 -9.91 11.15
CA LEU A 462 -15.79 -10.96 12.16
C LEU A 462 -16.61 -10.76 13.44
N CYS A 463 -16.75 -9.52 13.92
CA CYS A 463 -17.55 -9.22 15.11
C CYS A 463 -19.04 -9.55 14.94
N ARG A 464 -19.59 -9.41 13.73
CA ARG A 464 -20.95 -9.83 13.40
C ARG A 464 -21.07 -11.36 13.40
N GLN A 465 -20.11 -12.05 12.77
CA GLN A 465 -20.11 -13.51 12.66
C GLN A 465 -20.04 -14.22 14.01
N ILE A 466 -19.25 -13.70 14.95
CA ILE A 466 -19.09 -14.32 16.28
C ILE A 466 -20.16 -13.88 17.30
N CYS A 467 -21.06 -12.97 16.94
CA CYS A 467 -22.09 -12.47 17.85
C CYS A 467 -23.24 -13.48 17.95
N THR A 468 -23.24 -14.27 19.02
CA THR A 468 -24.32 -15.24 19.32
C THR A 468 -25.70 -14.61 19.42
N GLU A 469 -25.75 -13.32 19.79
CA GLU A 469 -27.00 -12.57 19.99
C GLU A 469 -27.49 -11.87 18.72
N ASN A 470 -26.75 -11.97 17.61
CA ASN A 470 -27.03 -11.26 16.37
C ASN A 470 -27.26 -9.74 16.60
N ALA A 471 -26.53 -9.16 17.56
CA ALA A 471 -26.70 -7.77 17.99
C ALA A 471 -25.82 -6.78 17.22
N ILE A 472 -24.94 -7.25 16.34
CA ILE A 472 -23.91 -6.43 15.69
C ILE A 472 -24.21 -6.28 14.20
N MET A 473 -24.29 -5.03 13.73
CA MET A 473 -24.33 -4.67 12.31
C MET A 473 -23.06 -3.89 11.95
N VAL A 474 -22.50 -4.14 10.77
CA VAL A 474 -21.33 -3.42 10.26
C VAL A 474 -21.73 -2.76 8.94
N LYS A 475 -21.65 -1.42 8.88
CA LYS A 475 -21.82 -0.65 7.65
C LYS A 475 -20.46 -0.23 7.12
N LYS A 476 -20.24 -0.34 5.81
CA LYS A 476 -18.96 -0.03 5.17
C LYS A 476 -19.05 1.29 4.41
N TYR A 477 -18.28 2.27 4.85
CA TYR A 477 -18.12 3.59 4.24
C TYR A 477 -16.93 4.27 4.94
N ILE A 478 -16.38 5.31 4.32
CA ILE A 478 -15.39 6.20 4.93
C ILE A 478 -16.14 7.33 5.63
N SER A 479 -15.91 7.51 6.94
CA SER A 479 -16.44 8.64 7.71
C SER A 479 -15.29 9.57 8.06
N ILE A 480 -15.26 10.75 7.44
CA ILE A 480 -14.22 11.75 7.69
C ILE A 480 -14.21 12.18 9.16
N PRO A 481 -15.34 12.52 9.82
CA PRO A 481 -15.34 12.86 11.24
C PRO A 481 -14.74 11.76 12.13
N ARG A 482 -15.05 10.49 11.84
CA ARG A 482 -14.54 9.34 12.60
C ARG A 482 -13.09 8.97 12.24
N LEU A 483 -12.56 9.44 11.11
CA LEU A 483 -11.13 9.36 10.80
C LEU A 483 -10.33 10.45 11.51
N LEU A 484 -10.91 11.63 11.71
CA LEU A 484 -10.27 12.72 12.45
C LEU A 484 -10.23 12.42 13.96
N ASP A 485 -11.27 11.79 14.48
CA ASP A 485 -11.44 11.41 15.88
C ASP A 485 -10.86 10.02 16.18
N ASP A 486 -9.76 9.96 16.95
CA ASP A 486 -9.16 8.70 17.41
C ASP A 486 -9.77 8.17 18.72
N SER A 487 -10.76 8.89 19.27
CA SER A 487 -11.40 8.52 20.53
C SER A 487 -12.29 7.27 20.37
N SER A 488 -12.40 6.56 21.49
CA SER A 488 -13.31 5.44 21.62
C SER A 488 -14.74 5.93 21.82
N LYS A 489 -15.61 5.71 20.84
CA LYS A 489 -17.05 5.97 20.95
C LYS A 489 -17.73 4.83 21.70
N THR A 490 -18.48 5.15 22.75
CA THR A 490 -19.31 4.18 23.46
C THR A 490 -20.39 3.64 22.54
N LEU A 491 -20.45 2.32 22.36
CA LEU A 491 -21.49 1.64 21.60
C LEU A 491 -22.65 1.19 22.48
N ILE A 492 -22.37 0.71 23.69
CA ILE A 492 -23.37 0.28 24.67
C ILE A 492 -22.79 0.38 26.08
N THR A 493 -23.63 0.77 27.03
CA THR A 493 -23.35 0.75 28.47
C THR A 493 -24.36 -0.16 29.14
N GLU A 494 -23.92 -0.98 30.07
CA GLU A 494 -24.79 -1.91 30.79
C GLU A 494 -24.47 -1.92 32.29
N GLU A 495 -25.52 -2.02 33.11
CA GLU A 495 -25.40 -2.16 34.56
C GLU A 495 -24.90 -3.56 34.93
N LEU A 496 -23.99 -3.60 35.91
CA LEU A 496 -23.54 -4.81 36.55
C LEU A 496 -24.40 -5.10 37.78
N ILE A 497 -24.97 -6.30 37.82
CA ILE A 497 -25.69 -6.79 38.98
C ILE A 497 -24.67 -7.25 40.03
N LYS A 498 -24.88 -6.74 41.24
CA LYS A 498 -24.11 -7.09 42.44
C LYS A 498 -24.58 -8.41 43.00
N CYS A 499 -23.64 -9.21 43.51
CA CYS A 499 -23.93 -10.44 44.21
C CYS A 499 -24.77 -10.13 45.47
N LEU A 500 -25.89 -10.82 45.64
CA LEU A 500 -26.75 -10.63 46.83
C LEU A 500 -26.03 -10.95 48.16
N ARG A 501 -24.97 -11.78 48.12
CA ARG A 501 -24.22 -12.19 49.32
C ARG A 501 -23.03 -11.30 49.65
N CYS A 502 -22.16 -11.03 48.67
CA CYS A 502 -20.90 -10.31 48.91
C CYS A 502 -20.87 -8.89 48.33
N GLY A 503 -21.93 -8.45 47.64
CA GLY A 503 -22.01 -7.14 47.01
C GLY A 503 -21.14 -6.96 45.76
N LYS A 504 -20.30 -7.94 45.39
CA LYS A 504 -19.40 -7.84 44.23
C LYS A 504 -20.20 -7.81 42.90
N PRO A 505 -19.99 -6.82 42.03
CA PRO A 505 -20.52 -6.81 40.66
C PRO A 505 -19.97 -8.00 39.86
N PHE A 506 -20.83 -8.78 39.20
CA PHE A 506 -20.36 -10.02 38.55
C PHE A 506 -21.04 -10.40 37.23
N ILE A 507 -22.22 -9.87 36.92
CA ILE A 507 -22.95 -10.21 35.69
C ILE A 507 -23.67 -8.98 35.15
N THR A 508 -23.74 -8.87 33.83
CA THR A 508 -24.54 -7.82 33.19
C THR A 508 -26.03 -8.14 33.26
N LYS A 509 -26.87 -7.11 33.35
CA LYS A 509 -28.33 -7.25 33.44
C LYS A 509 -28.93 -8.10 32.30
N GLY A 510 -28.46 -7.90 31.08
CA GLY A 510 -28.85 -8.62 29.87
C GLY A 510 -28.38 -10.07 29.86
N LYS A 511 -27.17 -10.38 30.36
CA LYS A 511 -26.75 -11.79 30.56
C LYS A 511 -27.66 -12.48 31.56
N LEU A 512 -27.96 -11.85 32.70
CA LEU A 512 -28.85 -12.44 33.71
C LEU A 512 -30.24 -12.70 33.12
N ARG A 513 -30.85 -11.69 32.46
CA ARG A 513 -32.16 -11.81 31.81
C ARG A 513 -32.22 -12.95 30.80
N LYS A 514 -31.13 -13.22 30.08
CA LYS A 514 -31.07 -14.37 29.16
C LYS A 514 -31.01 -15.70 29.87
N ILE A 515 -30.21 -15.81 30.93
CA ILE A 515 -30.14 -17.04 31.72
C ILE A 515 -31.50 -17.31 32.37
N GLU A 516 -32.17 -16.29 32.90
CA GLU A 516 -33.53 -16.42 33.46
C GLU A 516 -34.52 -16.97 32.43
N LYS A 517 -34.58 -16.39 31.22
CA LYS A 517 -35.43 -16.90 30.13
C LYS A 517 -35.13 -18.34 29.73
N LEU A 518 -33.85 -18.74 29.72
CA LEU A 518 -33.46 -20.12 29.43
C LEU A 518 -33.98 -21.08 30.51
N TYR A 519 -33.89 -20.71 31.79
CA TYR A 519 -34.40 -21.54 32.89
C TYR A 519 -35.93 -21.65 32.85
N GLU A 520 -36.63 -20.56 32.55
CA GLU A 520 -38.09 -20.57 32.33
C GLU A 520 -38.49 -21.53 31.21
N SER A 521 -37.76 -21.52 30.09
CA SER A 521 -38.05 -22.39 28.93
C SER A 521 -37.88 -23.90 29.21
N VAL A 522 -37.10 -24.26 30.24
CA VAL A 522 -36.84 -25.65 30.65
C VAL A 522 -37.76 -26.06 31.84
N GLY A 523 -38.76 -25.24 32.18
CA GLY A 523 -39.72 -25.53 33.25
C GLY A 523 -39.13 -25.46 34.66
N ALA A 524 -37.97 -24.80 34.83
CA ALA A 524 -37.32 -24.65 36.12
C ALA A 524 -37.85 -23.41 36.88
N SER A 525 -39.11 -23.44 37.28
CA SER A 525 -39.81 -22.37 38.01
C SER A 525 -39.56 -22.36 39.53
N ASN A 526 -38.51 -23.03 40.02
CA ASN A 526 -38.19 -23.04 41.45
C ASN A 526 -37.50 -21.72 41.86
N VAL A 527 -38.12 -20.97 42.79
CA VAL A 527 -37.70 -19.62 43.24
C VAL A 527 -36.25 -19.63 43.77
N ASP A 528 -35.85 -20.69 44.48
CA ASP A 528 -34.48 -20.86 45.01
C ASP A 528 -33.41 -20.95 43.92
N ARG A 529 -33.77 -21.46 42.73
CA ARG A 529 -32.84 -21.53 41.59
C ARG A 529 -32.64 -20.16 40.96
N LEU A 530 -33.69 -19.33 40.87
CA LEU A 530 -33.60 -17.98 40.30
C LEU A 530 -32.81 -17.02 41.21
N GLU A 531 -33.01 -17.07 42.53
CA GLU A 531 -32.18 -16.29 43.46
C GLU A 531 -30.72 -16.70 43.43
N SER A 532 -30.47 -18.00 43.23
CA SER A 532 -29.10 -18.49 43.05
C SER A 532 -28.42 -17.84 41.85
N LEU A 533 -29.14 -17.49 40.78
CA LEU A 533 -28.56 -16.84 39.59
C LEU A 533 -27.93 -15.47 39.93
N LYS A 534 -28.44 -14.78 40.96
CA LYS A 534 -27.95 -13.48 41.47
C LYS A 534 -26.76 -13.59 42.44
N LEU A 535 -26.18 -14.79 42.60
CA LEU A 535 -24.94 -15.01 43.34
C LEU A 535 -23.74 -15.12 42.38
N CYS A 536 -22.61 -14.51 42.75
CA CYS A 536 -21.37 -14.63 41.97
C CYS A 536 -20.80 -16.07 42.01
N PRO A 537 -19.91 -16.45 41.07
CA PRO A 537 -19.35 -17.81 41.01
C PRO A 537 -18.71 -18.28 42.33
N ASP A 538 -18.02 -17.40 43.04
CA ASP A 538 -17.37 -17.71 44.33
C ASP A 538 -18.40 -17.96 45.43
N CYS A 539 -19.44 -17.11 45.53
CA CYS A 539 -20.54 -17.29 46.48
C CYS A 539 -21.42 -18.50 46.16
N LYS A 540 -21.53 -18.89 44.87
CA LYS A 540 -22.21 -20.11 44.44
C LYS A 540 -21.45 -21.36 44.85
N ARG A 541 -20.13 -21.40 44.66
CA ARG A 541 -19.27 -22.54 45.07
C ARG A 541 -19.23 -22.74 46.58
N THR A 542 -19.33 -21.64 47.33
CA THR A 542 -19.43 -21.66 48.79
C THR A 542 -20.87 -21.83 49.30
N LYS A 543 -21.85 -22.15 48.43
CA LYS A 543 -22.99 -22.96 48.87
C LYS A 543 -22.39 -24.30 49.32
N LEU A 544 -22.01 -24.36 50.60
CA LEU A 544 -22.33 -25.53 51.40
C LEU A 544 -23.70 -25.99 50.93
N ILE A 545 -23.78 -27.24 50.49
CA ILE A 545 -25.02 -28.01 50.43
C ILE A 545 -25.83 -27.57 51.65
N PRO A 546 -26.97 -26.87 51.49
CA PRO A 546 -27.85 -26.68 52.63
C PRO A 546 -28.10 -28.09 53.15
N ALA A 547 -27.85 -28.34 54.44
CA ALA A 547 -28.05 -29.64 55.09
C ALA A 547 -29.51 -30.14 55.04
N GLU A 548 -30.36 -29.50 54.25
CA GLU A 548 -31.77 -29.82 54.01
C GLU A 548 -32.02 -30.49 52.65
N TYR A 549 -31.01 -30.60 51.76
CA TYR A 549 -31.13 -31.32 50.48
C TYR A 549 -30.56 -32.75 50.48
N ASP A 550 -30.18 -33.30 51.64
CA ASP A 550 -29.81 -34.72 51.80
C ASP A 550 -31.01 -35.67 51.98
N LYS A 551 -32.25 -35.19 51.81
CA LYS A 551 -33.45 -36.05 51.90
C LYS A 551 -33.91 -36.69 50.59
N TRP A 552 -33.17 -36.56 49.48
CA TRP A 552 -33.57 -37.15 48.18
C TRP A 552 -32.68 -38.30 47.68
N PHE A 553 -31.80 -38.86 48.51
CA PHE A 553 -31.02 -40.06 48.19
C PHE A 553 -31.32 -41.30 49.06
N ILE A 554 -32.46 -41.32 49.75
CA ILE A 554 -32.95 -42.51 50.44
C ILE A 554 -34.42 -42.72 50.06
N TYR A 555 -34.68 -43.75 49.25
CA TYR A 555 -35.97 -44.19 48.65
C TYR A 555 -36.47 -43.50 47.37
N ARG A 556 -35.85 -43.83 46.24
CA ARG A 556 -36.51 -44.60 45.16
C ARG A 556 -35.51 -45.14 44.15
#